data_AF-A0A7K7Q1E1-F1
#
_entry.id   AF-A0A7K7Q1E1-F1
#
_cell.length_a   1.000
_cell.length_b   1.000
_cell.length_c   1.000
_cell.angle_alpha   90.00
_cell.angle_beta   90.00
_cell.angle_gamma   90.00
#
_symmetry.space_group_name_H-M   'P 1'
#
loop_
_entity.id
_entity.type
_entity.pdbx_description
1 polymer ?
#
loop_
_entity_poly.entity_id
_entity_poly.type
_entity_poly.pdbx_seq_one_letter_code
_entity_poly.pdbx_strand_id
1 'polypeptide(L)'
;RPRQRQRQYVRSMWLTAPKNTWPRYSKTGITMQLLDTRRGVQHFTFEHHREYQQVQFKFLDAVESMDPNNIVLLLQMNPYHVDSLLQLSDVCRMQEDQEMARDLIERALYSLECAFHPVFSLTSGTCRLDYRRPENRAFFLALFKHLMFLEKRGCPRTALEFCKLILSLDPENDPLCVMLLIDFLSLRAREYSFLTRLFQEWESHRNLSQLPNFAFSVPLAYFFLSQQEERPELERSQARERAARLIQLALIMFPSVLMPLLDHCSVQPDARVASHPFFGLNAQISQSPALNQLTSLYVGRTHGLWKDPAVMAWLEPHVHEVLRMVEAQDALVQEAEHK
;
A
#
# COMPACT_ATOMS: atom_id res chain seq x y z
N ARG A 1 -11.00 -50.98 -18.11
CA ARG A 1 -11.76 -49.84 -17.55
C ARG A 1 -10.80 -48.65 -17.45
N PRO A 2 -10.95 -47.57 -18.23
CA PRO A 2 -10.06 -46.42 -18.10
C PRO A 2 -10.41 -45.67 -16.82
N ARG A 3 -9.39 -45.36 -16.00
CA ARG A 3 -9.50 -44.51 -14.81
C ARG A 3 -10.06 -43.15 -15.25
N GLN A 4 -11.27 -42.81 -14.81
CA GLN A 4 -11.77 -41.44 -14.89
C GLN A 4 -10.77 -40.53 -14.17
N ARG A 5 -9.99 -39.75 -14.93
CA ARG A 5 -9.35 -38.55 -14.40
C ARG A 5 -10.48 -37.65 -13.92
N GLN A 6 -10.70 -37.57 -12.60
CA GLN A 6 -11.44 -36.47 -12.02
C GLN A 6 -10.72 -35.19 -12.45
N ARG A 7 -11.27 -34.52 -13.47
CA ARG A 7 -10.90 -33.13 -13.77
C ARG A 7 -11.32 -32.33 -12.56
N GLN A 8 -10.37 -32.03 -11.67
CA GLN A 8 -10.55 -30.93 -10.72
C GLN A 8 -10.85 -29.70 -11.59
N TYR A 9 -12.04 -29.13 -11.43
CA TYR A 9 -12.33 -27.81 -11.96
C TYR A 9 -11.39 -26.86 -11.23
N VAL A 10 -10.21 -26.63 -11.82
CA VAL A 10 -9.29 -25.61 -11.35
C VAL A 10 -9.97 -24.30 -11.69
N ARG A 11 -10.67 -23.74 -10.71
CA ARG A 11 -11.12 -22.35 -10.76
C ARG A 11 -9.89 -21.53 -11.15
N SER A 12 -10.00 -20.67 -12.15
CA SER A 12 -8.90 -19.77 -12.53
C SER A 12 -8.47 -19.01 -11.29
N MET A 13 -7.26 -19.27 -10.80
CA MET A 13 -6.70 -18.59 -9.64
C MET A 13 -6.10 -17.27 -10.09
N TRP A 14 -6.40 -16.23 -9.33
CA TRP A 14 -6.00 -14.85 -9.57
C TRP A 14 -4.85 -14.43 -8.66
N LEU A 15 -4.81 -14.91 -7.40
CA LEU A 15 -3.84 -14.43 -6.43
C LEU A 15 -2.51 -15.17 -6.52
N THR A 16 -2.55 -16.48 -6.73
CA THR A 16 -1.35 -17.30 -6.78
C THR A 16 -1.58 -18.62 -7.51
N ALA A 17 -0.51 -19.18 -8.08
CA ALA A 17 -0.55 -20.50 -8.71
C ALA A 17 -0.02 -21.56 -7.73
N PRO A 18 -0.68 -22.73 -7.62
CA PRO A 18 -0.19 -23.81 -6.79
C PRO A 18 1.16 -24.30 -7.28
N LYS A 19 2.10 -24.49 -6.34
CA LYS A 19 3.42 -25.04 -6.64
C LYS A 19 3.44 -26.55 -6.44
N ASN A 20 4.22 -27.25 -7.26
CA ASN A 20 4.39 -28.70 -7.16
C ASN A 20 5.05 -29.15 -5.86
N THR A 21 5.76 -28.25 -5.18
CA THR A 21 6.43 -28.47 -3.90
C THR A 21 5.48 -28.43 -2.71
N TRP A 22 4.26 -27.92 -2.89
CA TRP A 22 3.30 -27.81 -1.80
C TRP A 22 2.63 -29.17 -1.50
N PRO A 23 2.28 -29.43 -0.23
CA PRO A 23 1.47 -30.58 0.12
C PRO A 23 0.16 -30.61 -0.69
N ARG A 24 -0.46 -31.78 -0.85
CA ARG A 24 -1.73 -31.85 -1.58
C ARG A 24 -2.80 -31.06 -0.82
N TYR A 25 -3.51 -30.18 -1.53
CA TYR A 25 -4.61 -29.44 -0.93
C TYR A 25 -5.73 -30.39 -0.50
N SER A 26 -6.09 -30.30 0.78
CA SER A 26 -7.23 -30.95 1.39
C SER A 26 -8.22 -29.90 1.88
N LYS A 27 -9.49 -30.28 2.08
CA LYS A 27 -10.47 -29.37 2.68
C LYS A 27 -9.97 -28.96 4.07
N THR A 28 -9.67 -27.67 4.22
CA THR A 28 -9.11 -27.10 5.45
C THR A 28 -10.17 -26.85 6.53
N GLY A 29 -11.44 -26.76 6.13
CA GLY A 29 -12.51 -26.31 7.01
C GLY A 29 -12.68 -24.79 7.03
N ILE A 30 -12.03 -24.04 6.14
CA ILE A 30 -12.33 -22.63 5.88
C ILE A 30 -13.33 -22.55 4.73
N THR A 31 -14.38 -21.75 4.90
CA THR A 31 -15.33 -21.41 3.85
C THR A 31 -15.60 -19.91 3.83
N MET A 32 -16.14 -19.39 2.74
CA MET A 32 -16.62 -18.02 2.66
C MET A 32 -18.13 -17.99 2.48
N GLN A 33 -18.80 -17.15 3.25
CA GLN A 33 -20.24 -16.95 3.22
C GLN A 33 -20.58 -15.53 2.73
N LEU A 34 -21.63 -15.41 1.92
CA LEU A 34 -22.26 -14.14 1.59
C LEU A 34 -23.20 -13.75 2.74
N LEU A 35 -22.93 -12.63 3.41
CA LEU A 35 -23.74 -12.12 4.51
C LEU A 35 -24.96 -11.36 3.99
N ASP A 36 -24.73 -10.37 3.13
CA ASP A 36 -25.81 -9.60 2.53
C ASP A 36 -25.39 -8.95 1.19
N THR A 37 -26.36 -8.33 0.53
CA THR A 37 -26.15 -7.50 -0.66
C THR A 37 -26.92 -6.20 -0.49
N ARG A 38 -26.20 -5.07 -0.47
CA ARG A 38 -26.76 -3.72 -0.27
C ARG A 38 -26.36 -2.83 -1.44
N ARG A 39 -27.35 -2.26 -2.14
CA ARG A 39 -27.13 -1.29 -3.23
C ARG A 39 -26.12 -1.77 -4.30
N GLY A 40 -26.15 -3.07 -4.63
CA GLY A 40 -25.22 -3.67 -5.60
C GLY A 40 -23.84 -4.04 -5.05
N VAL A 41 -23.58 -3.79 -3.76
CA VAL A 41 -22.37 -4.19 -3.04
C VAL A 41 -22.65 -5.45 -2.22
N GLN A 42 -21.78 -6.45 -2.30
CA GLN A 42 -21.92 -7.74 -1.64
C GLN A 42 -20.95 -7.85 -0.47
N HIS A 43 -21.45 -8.16 0.73
CA HIS A 43 -20.65 -8.31 1.94
C HIS A 43 -20.41 -9.79 2.25
N PHE A 44 -19.16 -10.16 2.47
CA PHE A 44 -18.76 -11.54 2.73
C PHE A 44 -18.09 -11.68 4.10
N THR A 45 -17.95 -12.92 4.56
CA THR A 45 -17.10 -13.28 5.69
C THR A 45 -16.48 -14.65 5.45
N PHE A 46 -15.27 -14.86 5.95
CA PHE A 46 -14.77 -16.21 6.17
C PHE A 46 -15.46 -16.83 7.39
N GLU A 47 -15.61 -18.14 7.34
CA GLU A 47 -16.14 -18.98 8.41
C GLU A 47 -15.17 -20.15 8.64
N HIS A 48 -14.91 -20.42 9.91
CA HIS A 48 -14.08 -21.55 10.34
C HIS A 48 -14.97 -22.67 10.84
N HIS A 49 -14.92 -23.83 10.17
CA HIS A 49 -15.58 -25.04 10.63
C HIS A 49 -14.91 -25.58 11.91
N ARG A 50 -15.61 -26.44 12.65
CA ARG A 50 -15.16 -26.95 13.97
C ARG A 50 -13.76 -27.56 13.94
N GLU A 51 -13.41 -28.26 12.87
CA GLU A 51 -12.08 -28.86 12.68
C GLU A 51 -10.98 -27.80 12.57
N TYR A 52 -11.22 -26.74 11.80
CA TYR A 52 -10.29 -25.62 11.68
C TYR A 52 -10.13 -24.88 13.01
N GLN A 53 -11.24 -24.65 13.73
CA GLN A 53 -11.21 -24.02 15.06
C GLN A 53 -10.35 -24.82 16.06
N GLN A 54 -10.40 -26.16 16.03
CA GLN A 54 -9.54 -27.00 16.87
C GLN A 54 -8.05 -26.81 16.56
N VAL A 55 -7.70 -26.64 15.29
CA VAL A 55 -6.31 -26.32 14.88
C VAL A 55 -5.95 -24.90 15.32
N GLN A 56 -6.87 -23.95 15.21
CA GLN A 56 -6.70 -22.57 15.67
C GLN A 56 -6.40 -22.51 17.18
N PHE A 57 -7.11 -23.27 18.02
CA PHE A 57 -6.81 -23.31 19.46
C PHE A 57 -5.39 -23.83 19.74
N LYS A 58 -4.97 -24.91 19.06
CA LYS A 58 -3.59 -25.42 19.16
C LYS A 58 -2.56 -24.41 18.67
N PHE A 59 -2.91 -23.62 17.65
CA PHE A 59 -2.05 -22.53 17.19
C PHE A 59 -1.89 -21.45 18.26
N LEU A 60 -2.97 -21.05 18.93
CA LEU A 60 -2.91 -20.08 20.03
C LEU A 60 -2.04 -20.60 21.17
N ASP A 61 -2.22 -21.86 21.58
CA ASP A 61 -1.36 -22.51 22.60
C ASP A 61 0.13 -22.49 22.18
N ALA A 62 0.42 -22.75 20.90
CA ALA A 62 1.77 -22.72 20.36
C ALA A 62 2.37 -21.31 20.30
N VAL A 63 1.55 -20.28 20.06
CA VAL A 63 1.99 -18.88 20.10
C VAL A 63 2.30 -18.45 21.53
N GLU A 64 1.46 -18.84 22.50
CA GLU A 64 1.67 -18.57 23.92
C GLU A 64 2.95 -19.23 24.46
N SER A 65 3.35 -20.38 23.90
CA SER A 65 4.58 -21.06 24.30
C SER A 65 5.87 -20.36 23.85
N MET A 66 5.78 -19.34 22.97
CA MET A 66 6.90 -18.59 22.39
C MET A 66 7.98 -19.46 21.69
N ASP A 67 7.65 -20.70 21.31
CA ASP A 67 8.56 -21.60 20.61
C ASP A 67 8.09 -21.79 19.16
N PRO A 68 8.81 -21.24 18.16
CA PRO A 68 8.47 -21.39 16.75
C PRO A 68 8.37 -22.85 16.29
N ASN A 69 9.09 -23.78 16.94
CA ASN A 69 9.07 -25.19 16.57
C ASN A 69 7.68 -25.81 16.75
N ASN A 70 6.89 -25.35 17.73
CA ASN A 70 5.52 -25.82 17.94
C ASN A 70 4.62 -25.43 16.76
N ILE A 71 4.84 -24.26 16.16
CA ILE A 71 4.11 -23.81 14.98
C ILE A 71 4.55 -24.62 13.74
N VAL A 72 5.84 -24.95 13.63
CA VAL A 72 6.35 -25.84 12.56
C VAL A 72 5.69 -27.22 12.64
N LEU A 73 5.64 -27.83 13.83
CA LEU A 73 4.98 -29.13 14.03
C LEU A 73 3.49 -29.07 13.68
N LEU A 74 2.80 -28.00 14.09
CA LEU A 74 1.40 -27.79 13.74
C LEU A 74 1.20 -27.68 12.21
N LEU A 75 2.08 -26.97 11.52
CA LEU A 75 2.02 -26.78 10.07
C LEU A 75 2.35 -28.07 9.30
N GLN A 76 3.22 -28.94 9.83
CA GLN A 76 3.46 -30.26 9.25
C GLN A 76 2.19 -31.12 9.25
N MET A 77 1.40 -31.06 10.33
CA MET A 77 0.12 -31.78 10.44
C MET A 77 -1.01 -31.09 9.67
N ASN A 78 -1.02 -29.75 9.64
CA ASN A 78 -2.07 -28.94 9.02
C ASN A 78 -1.48 -27.95 8.02
N PRO A 79 -1.09 -28.42 6.81
CA PRO A 79 -0.35 -27.60 5.86
C PRO A 79 -1.01 -26.27 5.47
N TYR A 80 -2.32 -26.17 5.50
CA TYR A 80 -3.03 -25.01 4.98
C TYR A 80 -3.70 -24.18 6.08
N HIS A 81 -3.27 -24.33 7.33
CA HIS A 81 -3.66 -23.45 8.43
C HIS A 81 -3.07 -22.06 8.24
N VAL A 82 -3.93 -21.06 8.06
CA VAL A 82 -3.56 -19.73 7.53
C VAL A 82 -2.73 -18.97 8.55
N ASP A 83 -3.16 -18.89 9.80
CA ASP A 83 -2.46 -18.11 10.82
C ASP A 83 -1.07 -18.68 11.15
N SER A 84 -0.90 -20.01 11.10
CA SER A 84 0.42 -20.64 11.24
C SER A 84 1.34 -20.31 10.07
N LEU A 85 0.82 -20.27 8.83
CA LEU A 85 1.58 -19.84 7.66
C LEU A 85 2.01 -18.38 7.78
N LEU A 86 1.10 -17.50 8.22
CA LEU A 86 1.41 -16.07 8.42
C LEU A 86 2.46 -15.86 9.50
N GLN A 87 2.33 -16.53 10.65
CA GLN A 87 3.25 -16.42 11.77
C GLN A 87 4.64 -16.99 11.42
N LEU A 88 4.71 -18.16 10.79
CA LEU A 88 5.99 -18.73 10.36
C LEU A 88 6.64 -17.91 9.25
N SER A 89 5.86 -17.26 8.38
CA SER A 89 6.41 -16.31 7.40
C SER A 89 7.14 -15.16 8.10
N ASP A 90 6.61 -14.64 9.21
CA ASP A 90 7.29 -13.60 9.99
C ASP A 90 8.58 -14.12 10.65
N VAL A 91 8.57 -15.35 11.17
CA VAL A 91 9.77 -16.00 11.72
C VAL A 91 10.85 -16.17 10.63
N CYS A 92 10.49 -16.73 9.48
CA CYS A 92 11.42 -16.87 8.34
C CYS A 92 11.96 -15.51 7.89
N ARG A 93 11.12 -14.46 7.87
CA ARG A 93 11.56 -13.10 7.53
C ARG A 93 12.60 -12.56 8.52
N MET A 94 12.42 -12.81 9.82
CA MET A 94 13.38 -12.42 10.86
C MET A 94 14.70 -13.20 10.77
N GLN A 95 14.66 -14.44 10.28
CA GLN A 95 15.83 -15.28 10.02
C GLN A 95 16.47 -15.05 8.64
N GLU A 96 16.05 -13.98 7.94
CA GLU A 96 16.51 -13.61 6.60
C GLU A 96 16.18 -14.62 5.47
N ASP A 97 15.39 -15.66 5.75
CA ASP A 97 14.86 -16.60 4.75
C ASP A 97 13.63 -16.02 4.04
N GLN A 98 13.88 -15.07 3.13
CA GLN A 98 12.83 -14.37 2.37
C GLN A 98 12.09 -15.30 1.39
N GLU A 99 12.77 -16.32 0.85
CA GLU A 99 12.16 -17.22 -0.12
C GLU A 99 11.09 -18.09 0.53
N MET A 100 11.42 -18.71 1.67
CA MET A 100 10.47 -19.50 2.45
C MET A 100 9.36 -18.62 3.02
N ALA A 101 9.70 -17.44 3.54
CA ALA A 101 8.71 -16.49 4.05
C ALA A 101 7.65 -16.14 3.00
N ARG A 102 8.08 -15.87 1.76
CA ARG A 102 7.17 -15.60 0.64
C ARG A 102 6.34 -16.83 0.26
N ASP A 103 6.96 -18.01 0.17
CA ASP A 103 6.27 -19.25 -0.19
C ASP A 103 5.11 -19.56 0.79
N LEU A 104 5.33 -19.33 2.08
CA LEU A 104 4.31 -19.47 3.12
C LEU A 104 3.13 -18.51 2.93
N ILE A 105 3.37 -17.25 2.55
CA ILE A 105 2.29 -16.29 2.26
C ILE A 105 1.53 -16.68 1.00
N GLU A 106 2.22 -17.08 -0.07
CA GLU A 106 1.57 -17.55 -1.30
C GLU A 106 0.69 -18.78 -1.01
N ARG A 107 1.16 -19.70 -0.16
CA ARG A 107 0.36 -20.86 0.27
C ARG A 107 -0.85 -20.47 1.12
N ALA A 108 -0.74 -19.43 1.95
CA ALA A 108 -1.85 -18.89 2.73
C ALA A 108 -2.92 -18.27 1.81
N LEU A 109 -2.51 -17.45 0.84
CA LEU A 109 -3.40 -16.87 -0.17
C LEU A 109 -4.10 -17.94 -0.99
N TYR A 110 -3.37 -18.98 -1.41
CA TYR A 110 -3.94 -20.12 -2.12
C TYR A 110 -5.05 -20.82 -1.30
N SER A 111 -4.80 -21.05 -0.01
CA SER A 111 -5.78 -21.67 0.90
C SER A 111 -7.07 -20.85 0.98
N LEU A 112 -6.94 -19.53 1.14
CA LEU A 112 -8.06 -18.60 1.23
C LEU A 112 -8.82 -18.45 -0.09
N GLU A 113 -8.10 -18.40 -1.23
CA GLU A 113 -8.70 -18.31 -2.56
C GLU A 113 -9.54 -19.55 -2.90
N CYS A 114 -9.07 -20.73 -2.49
CA CYS A 114 -9.84 -21.97 -2.60
C CYS A 114 -11.13 -21.96 -1.77
N ALA A 115 -11.21 -21.15 -0.71
CA ALA A 115 -12.38 -21.02 0.15
C ALA A 115 -13.39 -19.96 -0.34
N PHE A 116 -13.10 -19.21 -1.40
CA PHE A 116 -13.97 -18.14 -1.88
C PHE A 116 -15.36 -18.61 -2.29
N HIS A 117 -16.36 -17.81 -1.94
CA HIS A 117 -17.73 -18.04 -2.37
C HIS A 117 -17.82 -18.00 -3.91
N PRO A 118 -18.67 -18.81 -4.58
CA PRO A 118 -18.84 -18.83 -6.04
C PRO A 118 -18.99 -17.46 -6.70
N VAL A 119 -19.72 -16.55 -6.05
CA VAL A 119 -20.00 -15.20 -6.55
C VAL A 119 -18.99 -14.13 -6.09
N PHE A 120 -18.05 -14.48 -5.21
CA PHE A 120 -17.02 -13.53 -4.77
C PHE A 120 -16.06 -13.25 -5.93
N SER A 121 -15.88 -11.97 -6.25
CA SER A 121 -15.03 -11.52 -7.36
C SER A 121 -14.03 -10.47 -6.89
N LEU A 122 -12.75 -10.78 -7.08
CA LEU A 122 -11.62 -9.90 -6.77
C LEU A 122 -11.53 -8.68 -7.70
N THR A 123 -12.11 -8.75 -8.89
CA THR A 123 -11.95 -7.72 -9.94
C THR A 123 -13.16 -6.82 -10.09
N SER A 124 -14.32 -7.22 -9.55
CA SER A 124 -15.58 -6.49 -9.69
C SER A 124 -15.61 -5.15 -8.97
N GLY A 125 -14.81 -4.98 -7.91
CA GLY A 125 -14.88 -3.81 -7.03
C GLY A 125 -16.17 -3.70 -6.21
N THR A 126 -17.05 -4.72 -6.22
CA THR A 126 -18.34 -4.73 -5.50
C THR A 126 -18.38 -5.68 -4.31
N CYS A 127 -17.30 -6.42 -4.04
CA CYS A 127 -17.19 -7.31 -2.89
C CYS A 127 -16.54 -6.59 -1.71
N ARG A 128 -17.08 -6.78 -0.50
CA ARG A 128 -16.58 -6.18 0.75
C ARG A 128 -16.31 -7.23 1.82
N LEU A 129 -15.29 -6.98 2.63
CA LEU A 129 -14.93 -7.76 3.81
C LEU A 129 -14.67 -6.81 4.98
N ASP A 130 -15.29 -7.06 6.13
CA ASP A 130 -15.05 -6.27 7.33
C ASP A 130 -13.80 -6.78 8.06
N TYR A 131 -12.77 -5.94 8.17
CA TYR A 131 -11.52 -6.27 8.86
C TYR A 131 -11.68 -6.45 10.37
N ARG A 132 -12.75 -5.91 10.97
CA ARG A 132 -12.99 -6.06 12.41
C ARG A 132 -13.25 -7.52 12.80
N ARG A 133 -13.76 -8.34 11.86
CA ARG A 133 -13.98 -9.78 12.04
C ARG A 133 -12.65 -10.55 12.02
N PRO A 134 -12.30 -11.30 13.08
CA PRO A 134 -11.05 -12.04 13.16
C PRO A 134 -10.80 -12.97 11.96
N GLU A 135 -11.84 -13.63 11.46
CA GLU A 135 -11.77 -14.58 10.34
C GLU A 135 -11.33 -13.90 9.03
N ASN A 136 -11.73 -12.64 8.84
CA ASN A 136 -11.36 -11.86 7.66
C ASN A 136 -9.95 -11.29 7.75
N ARG A 137 -9.44 -11.00 8.97
CA ARG A 137 -8.13 -10.35 9.17
C ARG A 137 -7.01 -11.11 8.49
N ALA A 138 -7.03 -12.44 8.59
CA ALA A 138 -6.01 -13.29 7.98
C ALA A 138 -5.86 -13.03 6.48
N PHE A 139 -6.96 -12.78 5.75
CA PHE A 139 -6.91 -12.46 4.33
C PHE A 139 -6.30 -11.10 4.04
N PHE A 140 -6.70 -10.05 4.78
CA PHE A 140 -6.09 -8.72 4.66
C PHE A 140 -4.59 -8.75 4.95
N LEU A 141 -4.17 -9.45 6.01
CA LEU A 141 -2.77 -9.61 6.38
C LEU A 141 -1.98 -10.40 5.32
N ALA A 142 -2.55 -11.48 4.78
CA ALA A 142 -1.94 -12.25 3.71
C ALA A 142 -1.73 -11.39 2.44
N LEU A 143 -2.76 -10.64 2.02
CA LEU A 143 -2.68 -9.74 0.87
C LEU A 143 -1.62 -8.65 1.08
N PHE A 144 -1.61 -8.03 2.26
CA PHE A 144 -0.66 -6.95 2.56
C PHE A 144 0.78 -7.45 2.64
N LYS A 145 1.03 -8.59 3.29
CA LYS A 145 2.37 -9.20 3.30
C LYS A 145 2.82 -9.58 1.89
N HIS A 146 1.92 -10.13 1.07
CA HIS A 146 2.25 -10.44 -0.33
C HIS A 146 2.58 -9.19 -1.14
N LEU A 147 1.81 -8.12 -0.98
CA LEU A 147 2.08 -6.81 -1.56
C LEU A 147 3.48 -6.32 -1.17
N MET A 148 3.86 -6.39 0.11
CA MET A 148 5.21 -6.01 0.57
C MET A 148 6.31 -6.85 -0.08
N PHE A 149 6.11 -8.15 -0.29
CA PHE A 149 7.07 -9.00 -1.00
C PHE A 149 7.18 -8.62 -2.49
N LEU A 150 6.07 -8.30 -3.16
CA LEU A 150 6.06 -7.85 -4.55
C LEU A 150 6.79 -6.52 -4.74
N GLU A 151 6.59 -5.59 -3.80
CA GLU A 151 7.26 -4.28 -3.80
C GLU A 151 8.78 -4.44 -3.71
N LYS A 152 9.26 -5.24 -2.75
CA LYS A 152 10.70 -5.53 -2.57
C LYS A 152 11.33 -6.26 -3.75
N ARG A 153 10.56 -7.10 -4.46
CA ARG A 153 11.02 -7.80 -5.67
C ARG A 153 11.08 -6.89 -6.91
N GLY A 154 10.61 -5.65 -6.82
CA GLY A 154 10.57 -4.74 -7.96
C GLY A 154 9.42 -5.04 -8.92
N CYS A 155 8.29 -5.53 -8.42
CA CYS A 155 7.05 -5.73 -9.18
C CYS A 155 5.99 -4.68 -8.81
N PRO A 156 6.24 -3.36 -9.00
CA PRO A 156 5.37 -2.31 -8.47
C PRO A 156 3.98 -2.30 -9.10
N ARG A 157 3.85 -2.70 -10.38
CA ARG A 157 2.56 -2.79 -11.07
C ARG A 157 1.65 -3.84 -10.42
N THR A 158 2.16 -5.04 -10.17
CA THR A 158 1.41 -6.09 -9.48
C THR A 158 1.11 -5.69 -8.04
N ALA A 159 2.09 -5.12 -7.32
CA ALA A 159 1.89 -4.62 -5.96
C ALA A 159 0.78 -3.55 -5.90
N LEU A 160 0.71 -2.66 -6.89
CA LEU A 160 -0.35 -1.66 -7.00
C LEU A 160 -1.74 -2.31 -7.16
N GLU A 161 -1.86 -3.37 -7.95
CA GLU A 161 -3.15 -4.07 -8.10
C GLU A 161 -3.58 -4.75 -6.79
N PHE A 162 -2.65 -5.32 -6.01
CA PHE A 162 -2.94 -5.81 -4.66
C PHE A 162 -3.31 -4.67 -3.70
N CYS A 163 -2.67 -3.50 -3.81
CA CYS A 163 -3.00 -2.32 -3.02
C CYS A 163 -4.45 -1.87 -3.27
N LYS A 164 -4.83 -1.78 -4.56
CA LYS A 164 -6.21 -1.47 -4.98
C LYS A 164 -7.20 -2.53 -4.51
N LEU A 165 -6.82 -3.81 -4.56
CA LEU A 165 -7.66 -4.90 -4.05
C LEU A 165 -7.92 -4.73 -2.56
N ILE A 166 -6.88 -4.56 -1.74
CA ILE A 166 -7.03 -4.36 -0.28
C ILE A 166 -7.94 -3.17 0.01
N LEU A 167 -7.72 -2.04 -0.66
CA LEU A 167 -8.55 -0.85 -0.52
C LEU A 167 -10.00 -1.13 -0.95
N SER A 168 -10.23 -1.91 -2.00
CA SER A 168 -11.59 -2.22 -2.48
C SER A 168 -12.40 -3.10 -1.52
N LEU A 169 -11.75 -3.88 -0.65
CA LEU A 169 -12.42 -4.75 0.32
C LEU A 169 -13.05 -3.95 1.46
N ASP A 170 -12.38 -2.88 1.92
CA ASP A 170 -12.87 -1.96 2.95
C ASP A 170 -12.45 -0.51 2.62
N PRO A 171 -13.10 0.11 1.61
CA PRO A 171 -12.69 1.40 1.08
C PRO A 171 -12.97 2.56 2.03
N GLU A 172 -13.79 2.37 3.06
CA GLU A 172 -14.18 3.39 4.05
C GLU A 172 -13.25 3.38 5.26
N ASN A 173 -12.91 2.22 5.80
CA ASN A 173 -12.09 2.17 7.01
C ASN A 173 -10.58 2.17 6.69
N ASP A 174 -10.16 1.68 5.51
CA ASP A 174 -8.76 1.47 5.15
C ASP A 174 -7.92 0.91 6.33
N PRO A 175 -8.24 -0.29 6.83
CA PRO A 175 -7.74 -0.79 8.10
C PRO A 175 -6.22 -1.02 8.15
N LEU A 176 -5.58 -1.13 6.98
CA LEU A 176 -4.14 -1.29 6.83
C LEU A 176 -3.45 -0.02 6.33
N CYS A 177 -4.18 1.10 6.27
CA CYS A 177 -3.71 2.40 5.81
C CYS A 177 -3.00 2.33 4.45
N VAL A 178 -3.53 1.53 3.50
CA VAL A 178 -2.90 1.37 2.17
C VAL A 178 -2.94 2.65 1.35
N MET A 179 -3.79 3.62 1.73
CA MET A 179 -3.77 4.98 1.19
C MET A 179 -2.42 5.69 1.41
N LEU A 180 -1.65 5.34 2.44
CA LEU A 180 -0.30 5.88 2.69
C LEU A 180 0.79 5.24 1.81
N LEU A 181 0.41 4.27 0.98
CA LEU A 181 1.32 3.48 0.13
C LEU A 181 0.97 3.57 -1.35
N ILE A 182 -0.30 3.78 -1.68
CA ILE A 182 -0.83 3.71 -3.03
C ILE A 182 -0.18 4.72 -3.98
N ASP A 183 0.18 5.90 -3.49
CA ASP A 183 0.85 6.95 -4.25
C ASP A 183 2.24 6.51 -4.71
N PHE A 184 3.05 5.97 -3.79
CA PHE A 184 4.37 5.46 -4.09
C PHE A 184 4.34 4.31 -5.11
N LEU A 185 3.43 3.35 -4.92
CA LEU A 185 3.27 2.23 -5.84
C LEU A 185 2.82 2.71 -7.22
N SER A 186 1.93 3.70 -7.28
CA SER A 186 1.46 4.29 -8.53
C SER A 186 2.59 4.97 -9.29
N LEU A 187 3.43 5.76 -8.59
CA LEU A 187 4.60 6.41 -9.19
C LEU A 187 5.61 5.37 -9.71
N ARG A 188 5.95 4.36 -8.91
CA ARG A 188 6.88 3.29 -9.33
C ARG A 188 6.35 2.43 -10.47
N ALA A 189 5.04 2.21 -10.52
CA ALA A 189 4.38 1.51 -11.61
C ALA A 189 4.19 2.37 -12.87
N ARG A 190 4.53 3.67 -12.82
CA ARG A 190 4.28 4.67 -13.87
C ARG A 190 2.80 4.88 -14.18
N GLU A 191 1.95 4.64 -13.20
CA GLU A 191 0.49 4.77 -13.28
C GLU A 191 0.02 6.15 -12.82
N TYR A 192 0.63 7.18 -13.39
CA TYR A 192 0.41 8.57 -13.00
C TYR A 192 -1.04 9.03 -13.21
N SER A 193 -1.68 8.54 -14.27
CA SER A 193 -3.09 8.84 -14.58
C SER A 193 -4.05 8.23 -13.57
N PHE A 194 -3.70 7.08 -12.99
CA PHE A 194 -4.50 6.47 -11.92
C PHE A 194 -4.39 7.31 -10.64
N LEU A 195 -3.18 7.70 -10.24
CA LEU A 195 -2.98 8.48 -9.02
C LEU A 195 -3.66 9.86 -9.08
N THR A 196 -3.50 10.57 -10.19
CA THR A 196 -4.11 11.91 -10.38
C THR A 196 -5.64 11.85 -10.39
N ARG A 197 -6.22 10.81 -10.99
CA ARG A 197 -7.68 10.57 -10.96
C ARG A 197 -8.17 10.20 -9.56
N LEU A 198 -7.47 9.29 -8.87
CA LEU A 198 -7.77 8.93 -7.48
C LEU A 198 -7.82 10.19 -6.60
N PHE A 199 -6.81 11.04 -6.72
CA PHE A 199 -6.75 12.30 -5.97
C PHE A 199 -7.97 13.19 -6.28
N GLN A 200 -8.29 13.42 -7.55
CA GLN A 200 -9.43 14.26 -7.95
C GLN A 200 -10.78 13.73 -7.43
N GLU A 201 -10.98 12.41 -7.49
CA GLU A 201 -12.25 11.78 -7.09
C GLU A 201 -12.41 11.74 -5.56
N TRP A 202 -11.32 11.57 -4.80
CA TRP A 202 -11.38 11.27 -3.37
C TRP A 202 -10.99 12.45 -2.47
N GLU A 203 -10.37 13.50 -2.99
CA GLU A 203 -9.94 14.67 -2.22
C GLU A 203 -11.06 15.24 -1.34
N SER A 204 -12.26 15.43 -1.92
CA SER A 204 -13.40 16.05 -1.25
C SER A 204 -13.94 15.29 -0.03
N HIS A 205 -13.72 13.98 0.04
CA HIS A 205 -14.26 13.13 1.12
C HIS A 205 -13.18 12.60 2.06
N ARG A 206 -11.90 12.66 1.64
CA ARG A 206 -10.76 12.11 2.39
C ARG A 206 -9.69 13.13 2.76
N ASN A 207 -9.78 14.37 2.27
CA ASN A 207 -8.79 15.43 2.47
C ASN A 207 -7.36 14.94 2.17
N LEU A 208 -7.16 14.31 1.01
CA LEU A 208 -5.88 13.69 0.66
C LEU A 208 -4.74 14.72 0.60
N SER A 209 -5.04 15.97 0.26
CA SER A 209 -4.08 17.09 0.31
C SER A 209 -3.52 17.37 1.70
N GLN A 210 -4.17 16.92 2.77
CA GLN A 210 -3.67 17.02 4.15
C GLN A 210 -2.67 15.91 4.49
N LEU A 211 -2.43 14.96 3.60
CA LEU A 211 -1.43 13.92 3.78
C LEU A 211 -0.17 14.27 2.97
N PRO A 212 1.03 14.26 3.59
CA PRO A 212 2.26 14.64 2.90
C PRO A 212 2.56 13.73 1.70
N ASN A 213 2.18 12.44 1.77
CA ASN A 213 2.41 11.53 0.66
C ASN A 213 1.64 11.95 -0.61
N PHE A 214 0.35 12.27 -0.52
CA PHE A 214 -0.41 12.75 -1.67
C PHE A 214 0.02 14.15 -2.10
N ALA A 215 0.25 15.06 -1.14
CA ALA A 215 0.63 16.43 -1.42
C ALA A 215 1.89 16.52 -2.30
N PHE A 216 2.87 15.63 -2.10
CA PHE A 216 4.08 15.61 -2.93
C PHE A 216 4.04 14.61 -4.09
N SER A 217 3.39 13.45 -3.95
CA SER A 217 3.35 12.44 -5.01
C SER A 217 2.45 12.83 -6.19
N VAL A 218 1.36 13.57 -5.95
CA VAL A 218 0.44 14.01 -7.01
C VAL A 218 1.07 15.04 -7.95
N PRO A 219 1.71 16.14 -7.47
CA PRO A 219 2.44 17.04 -8.36
C PRO A 219 3.56 16.33 -9.12
N LEU A 220 4.27 15.39 -8.47
CA LEU A 220 5.29 14.58 -9.14
C LEU A 220 4.71 13.72 -10.26
N ALA A 221 3.51 13.14 -10.07
CA ALA A 221 2.80 12.43 -11.12
C ALA A 221 2.43 13.35 -12.30
N TYR A 222 1.94 14.56 -12.02
CA TYR A 222 1.67 15.55 -13.07
C TYR A 222 2.93 16.01 -13.80
N PHE A 223 4.04 16.18 -13.08
CA PHE A 223 5.34 16.46 -13.68
C PHE A 223 5.72 15.37 -14.68
N PHE A 224 5.69 14.09 -14.27
CA PHE A 224 5.99 12.99 -15.19
C PHE A 224 5.02 12.91 -16.37
N LEU A 225 3.72 13.18 -16.17
CA LEU A 225 2.76 13.27 -17.26
C LEU A 225 3.10 14.36 -18.28
N SER A 226 3.59 15.52 -17.82
CA SER A 226 3.99 16.62 -18.70
C SER A 226 5.23 16.28 -19.56
N GLN A 227 6.04 15.31 -19.13
CA GLN A 227 7.21 14.83 -19.87
C GLN A 227 6.88 13.74 -20.89
N GLN A 228 5.66 13.19 -20.91
CA GLN A 228 5.27 12.16 -21.89
C GLN A 228 5.01 12.80 -23.27
N GLU A 229 5.98 12.71 -24.17
CA GLU A 229 5.91 13.29 -25.54
C GLU A 229 4.76 12.73 -26.39
N GLU A 230 4.30 11.51 -26.10
CA GLU A 230 3.17 10.88 -26.78
C GLU A 230 1.83 11.60 -26.51
N ARG A 231 1.75 12.43 -25.47
CA ARG A 231 0.54 13.16 -25.10
C ARG A 231 0.40 14.47 -25.88
N PRO A 232 -0.84 14.94 -26.14
CA PRO A 232 -1.08 16.24 -26.74
C PRO A 232 -0.42 17.39 -25.95
N GLU A 233 0.14 18.37 -26.66
CA GLU A 233 0.84 19.51 -26.03
C GLU A 233 -0.06 20.28 -25.05
N LEU A 234 -1.35 20.38 -25.35
CA LEU A 234 -2.32 21.01 -24.45
C LEU A 234 -2.41 20.27 -23.09
N GLU A 235 -2.48 18.93 -23.11
CA GLU A 235 -2.52 18.13 -21.88
C GLU A 235 -1.21 18.24 -21.10
N ARG A 236 -0.07 18.26 -21.82
CA ARG A 236 1.25 18.42 -21.21
C ARG A 236 1.40 19.77 -20.52
N SER A 237 0.96 20.84 -21.18
CA SER A 237 0.96 22.19 -20.63
C SER A 237 0.10 22.29 -19.36
N GLN A 238 -1.12 21.75 -19.41
CA GLN A 238 -2.01 21.69 -18.24
C GLN A 238 -1.42 20.87 -17.10
N ALA A 239 -0.79 19.73 -17.40
CA ALA A 239 -0.13 18.91 -16.40
C ALA A 239 1.05 19.66 -15.76
N ARG A 240 1.84 20.39 -16.55
CA ARG A 240 2.95 21.22 -16.05
C ARG A 240 2.46 22.32 -15.10
N GLU A 241 1.41 23.03 -15.47
CA GLU A 241 0.80 24.08 -14.63
C GLU A 241 0.26 23.50 -13.31
N ARG A 242 -0.44 22.36 -13.38
CA ARG A 242 -0.94 21.67 -12.18
C ARG A 242 0.20 21.17 -11.28
N ALA A 243 1.26 20.61 -11.87
CA ALA A 243 2.43 20.16 -11.13
C ALA A 243 3.06 21.33 -10.35
N ALA A 244 3.27 22.46 -11.03
CA ALA A 244 3.85 23.67 -10.44
C ALA A 244 3.01 24.22 -9.27
N ARG A 245 1.69 24.37 -9.48
CA ARG A 245 0.79 24.87 -8.43
C ARG A 245 0.76 23.93 -7.22
N LEU A 246 0.64 22.63 -7.45
CA LEU A 246 0.48 21.66 -6.37
C LEU A 246 1.78 21.46 -5.59
N ILE A 247 2.96 21.49 -6.23
CA ILE A 247 4.22 21.36 -5.48
C ILE A 247 4.49 22.58 -4.62
N GLN A 248 4.17 23.78 -5.11
CA GLN A 248 4.26 25.01 -4.30
C GLN A 248 3.34 24.94 -3.09
N LEU A 249 2.09 24.53 -3.27
CA LEU A 249 1.15 24.31 -2.17
C LEU A 249 1.66 23.24 -1.18
N ALA A 250 2.23 22.14 -1.67
CA ALA A 250 2.76 21.09 -0.81
C ALA A 250 3.95 21.58 0.05
N LEU A 251 4.85 22.36 -0.54
CA LEU A 251 5.97 22.99 0.16
C LEU A 251 5.50 24.01 1.22
N ILE A 252 4.40 24.73 0.96
CA ILE A 252 3.81 25.66 1.92
C ILE A 252 3.13 24.90 3.07
N MET A 253 2.34 23.86 2.76
CA MET A 253 1.58 23.09 3.75
C MET A 253 2.47 22.18 4.61
N PHE A 254 3.57 21.68 4.04
CA PHE A 254 4.45 20.72 4.71
C PHE A 254 5.93 21.13 4.56
N PRO A 255 6.32 22.29 5.12
CA PRO A 255 7.68 22.80 4.96
C PRO A 255 8.76 21.86 5.53
N SER A 256 8.41 21.06 6.55
CA SER A 256 9.34 20.09 7.14
C SER A 256 9.79 18.96 6.23
N VAL A 257 9.10 18.73 5.09
CA VAL A 257 9.40 17.59 4.20
C VAL A 257 10.66 17.85 3.39
N LEU A 258 10.93 19.11 3.02
CA LEU A 258 11.98 19.48 2.07
C LEU A 258 13.37 19.05 2.56
N MET A 259 13.78 19.49 3.75
CA MET A 259 15.14 19.24 4.24
C MET A 259 15.44 17.74 4.43
N PRO A 260 14.60 16.94 5.11
CA PRO A 260 14.79 15.49 5.18
C PRO A 260 14.82 14.81 3.80
N LEU A 261 14.02 15.30 2.84
CA LEU A 261 14.03 14.77 1.48
C LEU A 261 15.38 15.02 0.79
N LEU A 262 15.90 16.24 0.86
CA LEU A 262 17.21 16.60 0.30
C LEU A 262 18.34 15.79 0.94
N ASP A 263 18.30 15.60 2.26
CA ASP A 263 19.27 14.79 3.00
C ASP A 263 19.28 13.33 2.50
N HIS A 264 18.10 12.70 2.36
CA HIS A 264 17.98 11.34 1.81
C HIS A 264 18.40 11.25 0.34
N CYS A 265 18.28 12.34 -0.39
CA CYS A 265 18.75 12.45 -1.78
C CYS A 265 20.23 12.79 -1.88
N SER A 266 20.90 13.12 -0.77
CA SER A 266 22.27 13.62 -0.73
C SER A 266 22.48 14.87 -1.59
N VAL A 267 21.45 15.74 -1.63
CA VAL A 267 21.46 17.02 -2.34
C VAL A 267 21.64 18.13 -1.33
N GLN A 268 22.58 19.05 -1.57
CA GLN A 268 22.77 20.21 -0.72
C GLN A 268 21.90 21.37 -1.24
N PRO A 269 21.03 21.95 -0.39
CA PRO A 269 20.33 23.18 -0.75
C PRO A 269 21.32 24.35 -0.86
N ASP A 270 20.95 25.36 -1.63
CA ASP A 270 21.70 26.61 -1.66
C ASP A 270 21.62 27.37 -0.32
N ALA A 271 22.47 28.38 -0.18
CA ALA A 271 22.58 29.17 1.05
C ALA A 271 21.28 29.89 1.44
N ARG A 272 20.45 30.29 0.47
CA ARG A 272 19.17 30.97 0.74
C ARG A 272 18.21 29.99 1.38
N VAL A 273 18.05 28.79 0.81
CA VAL A 273 17.16 27.76 1.35
C VAL A 273 17.65 27.25 2.69
N ALA A 274 18.97 26.97 2.81
CA ALA A 274 19.56 26.42 4.03
C ALA A 274 19.47 27.37 5.24
N SER A 275 19.52 28.69 5.01
CA SER A 275 19.46 29.70 6.07
C SER A 275 18.04 30.18 6.39
N HIS A 276 17.06 29.91 5.51
CA HIS A 276 15.72 30.45 5.68
C HIS A 276 14.93 29.70 6.79
N PRO A 277 14.33 30.40 7.78
CA PRO A 277 13.63 29.75 8.89
C PRO A 277 12.46 28.85 8.47
N PHE A 278 11.82 29.17 7.34
CA PHE A 278 10.62 28.46 6.85
C PHE A 278 10.84 26.98 6.57
N PHE A 279 11.96 26.59 5.96
CA PHE A 279 12.30 25.18 5.73
C PHE A 279 13.26 24.62 6.78
N GLY A 280 13.74 25.48 7.69
CA GLY A 280 14.73 25.13 8.70
C GLY A 280 14.17 24.33 9.88
N LEU A 281 14.97 24.24 10.94
CA LEU A 281 14.69 23.43 12.12
C LEU A 281 13.36 23.77 12.81
N ASN A 282 12.94 25.03 12.76
CA ASN A 282 11.67 25.48 13.35
C ASN A 282 10.45 24.80 12.72
N ALA A 283 10.49 24.53 11.41
CA ALA A 283 9.43 23.80 10.72
C ALA A 283 9.36 22.32 11.12
N GLN A 284 10.47 21.74 11.59
CA GLN A 284 10.49 20.35 12.08
C GLN A 284 10.01 20.26 13.54
N ILE A 285 10.39 21.25 14.37
CA ILE A 285 10.04 21.27 15.80
C ILE A 285 8.57 21.61 16.02
N SER A 286 8.00 22.50 15.19
CA SER A 286 6.60 22.94 15.32
C SER A 286 5.57 21.87 14.93
N GLN A 287 6.01 20.77 14.32
CA GLN A 287 5.09 19.73 13.85
C GLN A 287 4.68 18.73 14.91
N SER A 288 3.44 18.23 14.77
CA SER A 288 2.96 17.15 15.62
C SER A 288 3.78 15.87 15.40
N PRO A 289 3.97 15.03 16.44
CA PRO A 289 4.68 13.76 16.30
C PRO A 289 4.09 12.83 15.22
N ALA A 290 2.76 12.87 15.02
CA ALA A 290 2.08 12.09 14.00
C ALA A 290 2.46 12.55 12.58
N LEU A 291 2.48 13.87 12.33
CA LEU A 291 2.88 14.41 11.04
C LEU A 291 4.36 14.14 10.75
N ASN A 292 5.23 14.27 11.76
CA ASN A 292 6.63 13.90 11.65
C ASN A 292 6.80 12.44 11.22
N GLN A 293 6.05 11.51 11.81
CA GLN A 293 6.06 10.10 11.41
C GLN A 293 5.59 9.91 9.95
N LEU A 294 4.52 10.59 9.52
CA LEU A 294 4.03 10.52 8.14
C LEU A 294 5.08 11.06 7.14
N THR A 295 5.71 12.18 7.46
CA THR A 295 6.80 12.77 6.67
C THR A 295 7.98 11.80 6.57
N SER A 296 8.45 11.23 7.68
CA SER A 296 9.55 10.24 7.65
C SER A 296 9.19 9.00 6.84
N LEU A 297 7.96 8.48 6.97
CA LEU A 297 7.49 7.33 6.20
C LEU A 297 7.43 7.64 4.70
N TYR A 298 6.94 8.82 4.33
CA TYR A 298 6.89 9.28 2.94
C TYR A 298 8.30 9.40 2.37
N VAL A 299 9.16 10.23 2.98
CA VAL A 299 10.53 10.49 2.50
C VAL A 299 11.34 9.20 2.42
N GLY A 300 11.34 8.39 3.47
CA GLY A 300 12.09 7.13 3.50
C GLY A 300 11.70 6.19 2.35
N ARG A 301 10.42 6.21 1.95
CA ARG A 301 9.92 5.37 0.86
C ARG A 301 10.13 5.98 -0.53
N THR A 302 9.95 7.28 -0.69
CA THR A 302 9.87 7.93 -2.00
C THR A 302 11.15 8.63 -2.45
N HIS A 303 12.13 8.85 -1.57
CA HIS A 303 13.36 9.58 -1.91
C HIS A 303 14.05 9.09 -3.19
N GLY A 304 14.01 7.78 -3.49
CA GLY A 304 14.58 7.21 -4.71
C GLY A 304 13.97 7.76 -6.01
N LEU A 305 12.72 8.23 -5.97
CA LEU A 305 12.05 8.89 -7.10
C LEU A 305 12.46 10.37 -7.24
N TRP A 306 12.82 11.01 -6.13
CA TRP A 306 13.26 12.40 -6.11
C TRP A 306 14.73 12.56 -6.49
N LYS A 307 15.55 11.53 -6.29
CA LYS A 307 16.97 11.50 -6.69
C LYS A 307 17.23 11.73 -8.19
N ASP A 308 16.22 11.61 -9.04
CA ASP A 308 16.35 11.89 -10.47
C ASP A 308 16.76 13.38 -10.68
N PRO A 309 17.88 13.67 -11.37
CA PRO A 309 18.31 15.04 -11.62
C PRO A 309 17.26 15.91 -12.30
N ALA A 310 16.42 15.34 -13.17
CA ALA A 310 15.35 16.08 -13.83
C ALA A 310 14.25 16.51 -12.83
N VAL A 311 13.97 15.66 -11.83
CA VAL A 311 13.01 15.97 -10.76
C VAL A 311 13.59 17.04 -9.83
N MET A 312 14.86 16.96 -9.46
CA MET A 312 15.50 17.98 -8.61
C MET A 312 15.62 19.33 -9.31
N ALA A 313 16.04 19.35 -10.57
CA ALA A 313 16.09 20.58 -11.37
C ALA A 313 14.71 21.21 -11.56
N TRP A 314 13.66 20.41 -11.59
CA TRP A 314 12.28 20.90 -11.61
C TRP A 314 11.83 21.44 -10.24
N LEU A 315 12.21 20.79 -9.14
CA LEU A 315 11.82 21.19 -7.78
C LEU A 315 12.44 22.52 -7.35
N GLU A 316 13.72 22.75 -7.65
CA GLU A 316 14.50 23.91 -7.24
C GLU A 316 13.81 25.27 -7.46
N PRO A 317 13.34 25.64 -8.67
CA PRO A 317 12.68 26.92 -8.89
C PRO A 317 11.38 27.08 -8.08
N HIS A 318 10.68 25.98 -7.78
CA HIS A 318 9.47 26.05 -6.96
C HIS A 318 9.78 26.27 -5.47
N VAL A 319 10.91 25.77 -4.98
CA VAL A 319 11.39 26.07 -3.62
C VAL A 319 11.70 27.56 -3.48
N HIS A 320 12.42 28.16 -4.45
CA HIS A 320 12.69 29.60 -4.43
C HIS A 320 11.44 30.45 -4.53
N GLU A 321 10.48 30.04 -5.36
CA GLU A 321 9.22 30.74 -5.51
C GLU A 321 8.40 30.71 -4.22
N VAL A 322 8.40 29.58 -3.50
CA VAL A 322 7.76 29.50 -2.17
C VAL A 322 8.42 30.41 -1.16
N LEU A 323 9.76 30.48 -1.12
CA LEU A 323 10.44 31.45 -0.25
C LEU A 323 10.05 32.90 -0.58
N ARG A 324 9.96 33.24 -1.87
CA ARG A 324 9.50 34.56 -2.30
C ARG A 324 8.07 34.86 -1.83
N MET A 325 7.16 33.88 -1.89
CA MET A 325 5.78 34.03 -1.39
C MET A 325 5.72 34.19 0.14
N VAL A 326 6.55 33.46 0.88
CA VAL A 326 6.66 33.57 2.34
C VAL A 326 7.20 34.94 2.74
N GLU A 327 8.26 35.42 2.09
CA GLU A 327 8.82 36.76 2.32
C GLU A 327 7.81 37.87 1.98
N ALA A 328 6.96 37.65 0.97
CA ALA A 328 5.90 38.57 0.57
C ALA A 328 4.64 38.50 1.45
N GLN A 329 4.60 37.60 2.45
CA GLN A 329 3.42 37.35 3.30
C GLN A 329 2.16 37.07 2.48
N ASP A 330 2.28 36.26 1.43
CA ASP A 330 1.18 35.90 0.56
C ASP A 330 0.00 35.29 1.35
N ALA A 331 -1.24 35.60 0.96
CA ALA A 331 -2.44 35.12 1.61
C ALA A 331 -2.49 33.59 1.70
N LEU A 332 -1.95 32.89 0.70
CA LEU A 332 -1.89 31.42 0.68
C LEU A 332 -1.01 30.85 1.81
N VAL A 333 0.05 31.56 2.20
CA VAL A 333 0.93 31.13 3.29
C VAL A 333 0.23 31.34 4.64
N GLN A 334 -0.46 32.46 4.80
CA GLN A 334 -1.23 32.74 6.02
C GLN A 334 -2.39 31.76 6.22
N GLU A 335 -3.10 31.40 5.15
CA GLU A 335 -4.15 30.39 5.21
C GLU A 335 -3.65 28.99 5.59
N ALA A 336 -2.41 28.65 5.23
CA ALA A 336 -1.80 27.37 5.55
C ALA A 336 -1.39 27.24 7.02
N GLU A 337 -1.02 28.34 7.68
CA GLU A 337 -0.70 28.33 9.12
C GLU A 337 -1.92 28.04 10.02
N HIS A 338 -3.13 28.24 9.49
CA HIS A 338 -4.38 28.07 10.22
C HIS A 338 -5.09 26.73 9.95
N LYS A 339 -4.54 25.88 9.09
CA LYS A 339 -5.08 24.56 8.72
C LYS A 339 -4.23 23.45 9.31
#